data_AF-A0A2G4J739-F1
#
_entry.id   AF-A0A2G4J739-F1
#
_cell.length_a   1.000
_cell.length_b   1.000
_cell.length_c   1.000
_cell.angle_alpha   90.00
_cell.angle_beta   90.00
_cell.angle_gamma   90.00
#
_symmetry.space_group_name_H-M   'P 1'
#
loop_
_entity.id
_entity.type
_entity.pdbx_description
1 polymer ?
#
loop_
_entity_poly.entity_id
_entity_poly.type
_entity_poly.pdbx_seq_one_letter_code
_entity_poly.pdbx_strand_id
1 'polypeptide(L)'
;MPRRLRVVYAGGHHEKMDGKGYPKGLTRDQMSVRARCMGIADIFEALTASDRPHKKAKTLSESLKIMGSMKLGQHIDPDLFDVFIWKKVYLQYAQGYLGAEQIDEVDVTKIPGYVAPPEGYLATMA
;
A
#
# COMPACT_ATOMS: atom_id res chain seq x y z
N MET A 1 -12.54 -24.97 2.48
CA MET A 1 -12.79 -24.14 1.28
C MET A 1 -11.73 -24.46 0.21
N PRO A 2 -12.10 -24.61 -1.08
CA PRO A 2 -11.30 -25.36 -2.07
C PRO A 2 -10.12 -24.57 -2.70
N ARG A 3 -9.10 -25.35 -3.08
CA ARG A 3 -7.74 -24.97 -3.56
C ARG A 3 -7.69 -24.46 -5.01
N ARG A 4 -8.34 -23.33 -5.35
CA ARG A 4 -8.20 -22.75 -6.72
C ARG A 4 -8.10 -21.23 -6.85
N LEU A 5 -7.78 -20.50 -5.77
CA LEU A 5 -7.31 -19.10 -5.85
C LEU A 5 -5.86 -19.00 -5.38
N ARG A 6 -4.95 -19.67 -6.09
CA ARG A 6 -3.54 -19.27 -6.08
C ARG A 6 -3.38 -18.27 -7.21
N VAL A 7 -3.84 -17.04 -6.98
CA VAL A 7 -3.72 -16.02 -8.02
C VAL A 7 -2.27 -15.57 -8.08
N VAL A 8 -1.72 -15.70 -9.28
CA VAL A 8 -0.35 -15.44 -9.70
C VAL A 8 -0.04 -13.94 -9.65
N TYR A 9 -0.11 -13.32 -8.47
CA TYR A 9 0.19 -11.88 -8.30
C TYR A 9 1.53 -11.62 -7.61
N ALA A 10 1.98 -12.49 -6.71
CA ALA A 10 3.16 -12.24 -5.86
C ALA A 10 4.55 -12.54 -6.50
N GLY A 11 4.69 -12.54 -7.84
CA GLY A 11 5.91 -13.08 -8.48
C GLY A 11 6.57 -12.27 -9.59
N GLY A 12 6.04 -11.12 -10.02
CA GLY A 12 6.70 -10.34 -11.08
C GLY A 12 5.84 -9.36 -11.88
N HIS A 13 4.62 -9.04 -11.42
CA HIS A 13 3.76 -8.06 -12.08
C HIS A 13 3.92 -6.69 -11.41
N HIS A 14 4.97 -5.96 -11.78
CA HIS A 14 5.23 -4.58 -11.36
C HIS A 14 4.45 -3.58 -12.24
N GLU A 15 3.16 -3.84 -12.44
CA GLU A 15 2.29 -2.94 -13.21
C GLU A 15 2.19 -1.56 -12.52
N LYS A 16 2.13 -0.49 -13.31
CA LYS A 16 1.99 0.90 -12.83
C LYS A 16 0.71 1.48 -13.40
N MET A 17 0.12 2.48 -12.73
CA MET A 17 -1.16 3.06 -13.19
C MET A 17 -1.03 3.77 -14.54
N ASP A 18 0.16 4.25 -14.90
CA ASP A 18 0.48 4.91 -16.16
C ASP A 18 0.82 3.95 -17.32
N GLY A 19 0.74 2.63 -17.11
CA GLY A 19 1.05 1.62 -18.14
C GLY A 19 2.54 1.38 -18.36
N LYS A 20 3.45 2.05 -17.64
CA LYS A 20 4.91 1.84 -17.74
C LYS A 20 5.43 0.74 -16.82
N GLY A 21 4.53 -0.05 -16.26
CA GLY A 21 4.87 -1.24 -15.49
C GLY A 21 5.13 -2.44 -16.39
N TYR A 22 5.48 -3.57 -15.77
CA TYR A 22 5.79 -4.81 -16.49
C TYR A 22 5.19 -6.01 -15.76
N PRO A 23 4.93 -7.13 -16.45
CA PRO A 23 5.30 -7.46 -17.83
C PRO A 23 4.31 -7.04 -18.91
N LYS A 24 3.08 -6.64 -18.56
CA LYS A 24 1.99 -6.39 -19.53
C LYS A 24 1.79 -4.92 -19.87
N GLY A 25 2.30 -4.00 -19.06
CA GLY A 25 2.16 -2.56 -19.30
C GLY A 25 0.71 -2.08 -19.17
N LEU A 26 -0.03 -2.65 -18.22
CA LEU A 26 -1.45 -2.36 -18.04
C LEU A 26 -1.65 -0.97 -17.44
N THR A 27 -2.61 -0.22 -17.95
CA THR A 27 -3.06 1.03 -17.34
C THR A 27 -4.02 0.75 -16.17
N ARG A 28 -4.27 1.78 -15.36
CA ARG A 28 -5.24 1.75 -14.25
C ARG A 28 -6.55 1.05 -14.59
N ASP A 29 -7.18 1.43 -15.70
CA ASP A 29 -8.52 0.97 -16.09
C ASP A 29 -8.52 -0.48 -16.58
N GLN A 30 -7.37 -0.98 -17.03
CA GLN A 30 -7.18 -2.37 -17.43
C GLN A 30 -6.96 -3.29 -16.22
N MET A 31 -6.69 -2.73 -15.03
CA MET A 31 -6.47 -3.47 -13.80
C MET A 31 -7.73 -3.53 -12.92
N SER A 32 -8.12 -4.75 -12.54
CA SER A 32 -9.18 -4.94 -11.56
C SER A 32 -8.86 -4.23 -10.23
N VAL A 33 -9.88 -3.75 -9.53
CA VAL A 33 -9.73 -3.12 -8.19
C VAL A 33 -8.94 -4.04 -7.25
N ARG A 34 -9.25 -5.34 -7.26
CA ARG A 34 -8.54 -6.34 -6.45
C ARG A 34 -7.04 -6.38 -6.76
N ALA A 35 -6.65 -6.35 -8.03
CA ALA A 35 -5.24 -6.35 -8.43
C ALA A 35 -4.53 -5.07 -7.95
N ARG A 36 -5.20 -3.92 -8.03
CA ARG A 36 -4.66 -2.64 -7.53
C ARG A 36 -4.52 -2.62 -6.01
N CYS A 37 -5.48 -3.19 -5.27
CA CYS A 37 -5.38 -3.37 -3.81
C CYS A 37 -4.19 -4.28 -3.43
N MET A 38 -4.02 -5.40 -4.14
CA MET A 38 -2.89 -6.30 -3.92
C MET A 38 -1.55 -5.58 -4.14
N GLY A 39 -1.43 -4.76 -5.19
CA GLY A 39 -0.21 -4.00 -5.44
C GLY A 39 0.17 -3.07 -4.27
N ILE A 40 -0.81 -2.40 -3.66
CA ILE A 40 -0.58 -1.56 -2.47
C ILE A 40 -0.11 -2.42 -1.28
N ALA A 41 -0.77 -3.55 -1.03
CA ALA A 41 -0.43 -4.45 0.06
C ALA A 41 0.98 -5.05 -0.09
N ASP A 42 1.31 -5.54 -1.30
CA ASP A 42 2.61 -6.15 -1.61
C ASP A 42 3.75 -5.13 -1.45
N ILE A 43 3.56 -3.89 -1.92
CA ILE A 43 4.56 -2.82 -1.76
C ILE A 43 4.74 -2.47 -0.29
N PHE A 44 3.65 -2.32 0.47
CA PHE A 44 3.73 -2.00 1.88
C PHE A 44 4.46 -3.11 2.66
N GLU A 45 4.07 -4.37 2.45
CA GLU A 45 4.70 -5.53 3.07
C GLU A 45 6.20 -5.58 2.75
N ALA A 46 6.58 -5.40 1.47
CA ALA A 46 7.98 -5.38 1.06
C ALA A 46 8.81 -4.24 1.68
N LEU A 47 8.20 -3.08 1.94
CA LEU A 47 8.88 -1.96 2.62
C LEU A 47 9.08 -2.24 4.11
N THR A 48 8.11 -2.89 4.74
CA THR A 48 8.12 -3.19 6.18
C THR A 48 8.79 -4.53 6.54
N ALA A 49 9.08 -5.39 5.56
CA ALA A 49 9.71 -6.68 5.79
C ALA A 49 11.11 -6.53 6.41
N SER A 50 11.37 -7.33 7.44
CA SER A 50 12.65 -7.43 8.16
C SER A 50 13.48 -8.65 7.73
N ASP A 51 13.23 -9.16 6.52
CA ASP A 51 13.68 -10.46 6.00
C ASP A 51 15.20 -10.63 5.82
N ARG A 52 16.01 -9.60 6.13
CA ARG A 52 17.46 -9.64 5.98
C ARG A 52 18.17 -9.27 7.29
N PRO A 53 19.05 -10.14 7.82
CA PRO A 53 19.79 -9.95 9.09
C PRO A 53 20.60 -8.65 9.23
N HIS A 54 20.79 -7.90 8.13
CA HIS A 54 21.59 -6.67 8.08
C HIS A 54 20.83 -5.47 7.50
N LYS A 55 19.54 -5.61 7.18
CA LYS A 55 18.73 -4.52 6.66
C LYS A 55 17.70 -4.15 7.72
N LYS A 56 17.85 -2.96 8.31
CA LYS A 56 16.82 -2.43 9.20
C LYS A 56 15.53 -2.28 8.40
N ALA A 57 14.47 -2.92 8.88
CA ALA A 57 13.14 -2.74 8.32
C ALA A 57 12.72 -1.27 8.49
N LYS A 58 11.96 -0.77 7.52
CA LYS A 58 11.49 0.62 7.57
C LYS A 58 10.40 0.77 8.62
N THR A 59 10.31 1.96 9.20
CA THR A 59 9.20 2.31 10.10
C THR A 59 7.93 2.57 9.29
N LEU A 60 6.78 2.68 9.97
CA LEU A 60 5.53 3.02 9.31
C LEU A 60 5.59 4.38 8.64
N SER A 61 6.07 5.41 9.35
CA SER A 61 6.14 6.75 8.79
C SER A 61 7.04 6.83 7.56
N GLU A 62 8.16 6.09 7.54
CA GLU A 62 9.06 6.02 6.40
C GLU A 62 8.40 5.30 5.21
N SER A 63 7.78 4.15 5.47
CA SER A 63 7.14 3.33 4.44
C SER A 63 6.00 4.08 3.76
N LEU A 64 5.16 4.76 4.54
CA LEU A 64 4.03 5.54 4.03
C LEU A 64 4.49 6.79 3.25
N LYS A 65 5.59 7.43 3.63
CA LYS A 65 6.19 8.53 2.85
C LYS A 65 6.62 8.05 1.46
N ILE A 66 7.30 6.89 1.39
CA ILE A 66 7.72 6.29 0.12
C ILE A 66 6.49 5.99 -0.75
N MET A 67 5.46 5.37 -0.18
CA MET A 67 4.23 5.07 -0.91
C MET A 67 3.49 6.35 -1.36
N GLY A 68 3.51 7.42 -0.55
CA GLY A 68 3.00 8.73 -0.96
C GLY A 68 3.72 9.29 -2.19
N SER A 69 5.05 9.17 -2.25
CA SER A 69 5.81 9.52 -3.46
C SER A 69 5.46 8.62 -4.65
N MET A 70 5.24 7.32 -4.42
CA MET A 70 4.78 6.37 -5.46
C MET A 70 3.39 6.73 -5.99
N LYS A 71 2.47 7.19 -5.13
CA LYS A 71 1.16 7.72 -5.52
C LYS A 71 1.31 8.90 -6.47
N LEU A 72 2.13 9.90 -6.11
CA LEU A 72 2.37 11.07 -6.95
C LEU A 72 2.97 10.70 -8.31
N GLY A 73 3.82 9.67 -8.35
CA GLY A 73 4.39 9.13 -9.59
C GLY A 73 3.50 8.16 -10.35
N GLN A 74 2.24 7.95 -9.96
CA GLN A 74 1.30 7.00 -10.58
C GLN A 74 1.79 5.53 -10.58
N HIS A 75 2.67 5.16 -9.64
CA HIS A 75 3.10 3.78 -9.47
C HIS A 75 2.02 2.93 -8.76
N ILE A 76 1.26 3.54 -7.86
CA ILE A 76 0.14 2.91 -7.16
C ILE A 76 -1.14 3.68 -7.41
N ASP A 77 -2.27 3.04 -7.14
CA ASP A 77 -3.58 3.66 -7.33
C ASP A 77 -3.82 4.75 -6.26
N PRO A 78 -4.06 6.02 -6.65
CA PRO A 78 -4.20 7.11 -5.69
C PRO A 78 -5.42 6.97 -4.80
N ASP A 79 -6.55 6.56 -5.36
CA ASP A 79 -7.83 6.50 -4.63
C ASP A 79 -7.82 5.36 -3.62
N LEU A 80 -7.24 4.22 -4.00
CA LEU A 80 -7.10 3.09 -3.08
C LEU A 80 -6.05 3.33 -2.00
N PHE A 81 -4.98 4.07 -2.30
CA PHE A 81 -4.01 4.47 -1.28
C PHE A 81 -4.64 5.42 -0.25
N ASP A 82 -5.48 6.35 -0.70
CA ASP A 82 -6.19 7.25 0.21
C ASP A 82 -7.12 6.49 1.16
N VAL A 83 -7.89 5.53 0.64
CA VAL A 83 -8.71 4.65 1.49
C VAL A 83 -7.84 3.86 2.47
N PHE A 84 -6.69 3.34 2.03
CA PHE A 84 -5.73 2.61 2.87
C PHE A 84 -5.23 3.45 4.06
N ILE A 85 -4.96 4.75 3.84
CA ILE A 85 -4.59 5.70 4.89
C ILE A 85 -5.77 6.04 5.80
N TRP A 86 -6.92 6.42 5.24
CA TRP A 86 -8.09 6.85 6.02
C TRP A 86 -8.61 5.78 6.96
N LYS A 87 -8.57 4.52 6.51
CA LYS A 87 -8.98 3.35 7.29
C LYS A 87 -7.90 2.86 8.25
N LYS A 88 -6.71 3.48 8.24
CA LYS A 88 -5.54 3.06 9.01
C LYS A 88 -5.24 1.56 8.84
N VAL A 89 -5.43 1.03 7.63
CA VAL A 89 -5.19 -0.40 7.33
C VAL A 89 -3.74 -0.75 7.61
N TYR A 90 -2.81 0.17 7.31
CA TYR A 90 -1.39 0.04 7.65
C TYR A 90 -1.17 -0.21 9.15
N LEU A 91 -1.91 0.48 10.02
CA LEU A 91 -1.74 0.38 11.47
C LEU A 91 -2.33 -0.94 11.99
N GLN A 92 -3.48 -1.35 11.46
CA GLN A 92 -4.09 -2.64 11.78
C GLN A 92 -3.16 -3.80 11.42
N TYR A 93 -2.55 -3.74 10.23
CA TYR A 93 -1.52 -4.71 9.82
C TYR A 93 -0.30 -4.64 10.75
N ALA A 94 0.22 -3.44 11.02
CA ALA A 94 1.41 -3.26 11.84
C ALA A 94 1.26 -3.85 13.24
N GLN A 95 0.12 -3.61 13.90
CA GLN A 95 -0.19 -4.13 15.22
C GLN A 95 -0.28 -5.67 15.26
N GLY A 96 -0.60 -6.31 14.13
CA GLY A 96 -0.69 -7.77 14.04
C GLY A 96 0.60 -8.47 13.61
N TYR A 97 1.46 -7.80 12.84
CA TYR A 97 2.54 -8.47 12.10
C TYR A 97 3.93 -7.82 12.21
N LEU A 98 4.05 -6.57 12.66
CA LEU A 98 5.34 -5.86 12.73
C LEU A 98 5.87 -5.77 14.17
N GLY A 99 7.18 -5.63 14.30
CA GLY A 99 7.83 -5.36 15.58
C GLY A 99 7.49 -3.96 16.10
N ALA A 100 7.42 -3.80 17.42
CA ALA A 100 7.08 -2.53 18.06
C ALA A 100 8.04 -1.39 17.68
N GLU A 101 9.30 -1.72 17.38
CA GLU A 101 10.32 -0.79 16.91
C GLU A 101 10.03 -0.19 15.52
N GLN A 102 9.16 -0.83 14.73
CA GLN A 102 8.73 -0.34 13.42
C GLN A 102 7.48 0.54 13.50
N ILE A 103 6.73 0.46 14.60
CA ILE A 103 5.45 1.16 14.79
C ILE A 103 5.73 2.52 15.43
N ASP A 104 6.20 3.47 14.60
CA ASP A 104 6.36 4.86 15.00
C ASP A 104 5.06 5.68 14.83
N GLU A 105 5.04 6.88 15.43
CA GLU A 105 3.92 7.80 15.26
C GLU A 105 3.84 8.28 13.82
N VAL A 106 2.69 8.05 13.18
CA VAL A 106 2.44 8.45 11.79
C VAL A 106 1.66 9.75 11.75
N ASP A 107 2.33 10.84 11.37
CA ASP A 107 1.69 12.07 10.94
C ASP A 107 1.28 11.97 9.47
N VAL A 108 0.00 11.68 9.23
CA VAL A 108 -0.55 11.49 7.88
C VAL A 108 -0.45 12.74 7.01
N THR A 109 -0.40 13.93 7.62
CA THR A 109 -0.32 15.20 6.87
C THR A 109 1.04 15.39 6.19
N LYS A 110 2.06 14.67 6.66
CA LYS A 110 3.41 14.68 6.08
C LYS A 110 3.60 13.63 4.98
N ILE A 111 2.59 12.82 4.67
CA ILE A 111 2.66 11.86 3.58
C ILE A 111 2.54 12.63 2.25
N PRO A 112 3.49 12.48 1.30
CA PRO A 112 3.39 13.13 0.01
C PRO A 112 2.10 12.76 -0.73
N GLY A 113 1.38 13.76 -1.23
CA GLY A 113 0.11 13.53 -1.92
C GLY A 113 -1.04 13.11 -1.01
N TYR A 114 -0.94 13.31 0.31
CA TYR A 114 -2.03 13.08 1.25
C TYR A 114 -3.27 13.90 0.88
N VAL A 115 -4.42 13.24 0.94
CA VAL A 115 -5.74 13.86 0.78
C VAL A 115 -6.55 13.55 2.03
N ALA A 116 -7.20 14.55 2.61
CA ALA A 116 -8.09 14.35 3.75
C ALA A 116 -9.34 13.55 3.32
N PRO A 117 -9.89 12.69 4.20
CA PRO A 117 -11.13 11.99 3.88
C PRO A 117 -12.26 13.00 3.65
N PRO A 118 -13.21 12.70 2.74
CA PRO A 118 -14.40 13.51 2.57
C PRO A 118 -15.16 13.68 3.89
N GLU A 119 -15.85 14.81 4.03
CA GLU A 119 -16.66 15.09 5.21
C GLU A 119 -17.68 13.96 5.45
N GLY A 120 -17.81 13.51 6.70
CA GLY A 120 -18.68 12.39 7.09
C GLY A 120 -18.14 10.98 6.80
N TYR A 121 -17.05 10.81 6.04
CA TYR A 121 -16.52 9.47 5.67
C TYR A 121 -16.13 8.61 6.88
N LEU A 122 -15.60 9.22 7.94
CA LEU A 122 -15.23 8.50 9.17
C LEU A 122 -16.43 8.28 10.10
N ALA A 123 -17.47 9.14 10.02
CA ALA A 123 -18.66 9.04 10.85
C ALA A 123 -19.59 7.90 10.44
N THR A 124 -19.61 7.52 9.16
CA THR A 124 -20.44 6.42 8.63
C THR A 124 -19.86 5.02 8.88
N MET A 125 -18.76 4.91 9.63
CA MET A 125 -17.99 3.67 9.78
C MET A 125 -17.85 3.22 11.24
N ALA A 126 -18.51 3.94 12.16
CA ALA A 126 -18.68 3.59 13.57
C ALA A 126 -20.08 3.01 13.78
#